data_AF-A0A2C9D229-F1
#
_entry.id   AF-A0A2C9D229-F1
#
_cell.length_a   1.000
_cell.length_b   1.000
_cell.length_c   1.000
_cell.angle_alpha   90.00
_cell.angle_beta   90.00
_cell.angle_gamma   90.00
#
_symmetry.space_group_name_H-M   'P 1'
#
loop_
_entity.id
_entity.type
_entity.pdbx_description
1 polymer ?
#
loop_
_entity_poly.entity_id
_entity_poly.type
_entity_poly.pdbx_seq_one_letter_code
_entity_poly.pdbx_strand_id
1 'polypeptide(L)'
;MNGAESIAAERQRQINEEGWTPEHDDEHTKGEIAKAAACYAWASATSTTFREIGEWWDGVVLRRLWPWDRTWWKPTDRRRDLVKAGALIAAEIDRAAALANEPNN
;
A
#
# COMPACT_ATOMS: atom_id res chain seq x y z
N MET A 1 -17.81 -10.62 4.07
CA MET A 1 -17.01 -9.40 3.89
C MET A 1 -16.67 -9.27 2.41
N ASN A 2 -17.14 -8.21 1.75
CA ASN A 2 -16.84 -7.93 0.33
C ASN A 2 -15.48 -7.20 0.18
N GLY A 3 -15.11 -6.84 -1.05
CA GLY A 3 -13.83 -6.18 -1.33
C GLY A 3 -13.66 -4.82 -0.65
N ALA A 4 -14.68 -3.95 -0.73
CA ALA A 4 -14.64 -2.63 -0.12
C ALA A 4 -14.58 -2.72 1.42
N GLU A 5 -15.38 -3.60 2.01
CA GLU A 5 -15.33 -3.86 3.46
C GLU A 5 -13.96 -4.38 3.91
N SER A 6 -13.31 -5.22 3.10
CA SER A 6 -11.97 -5.74 3.41
C SER A 6 -10.90 -4.64 3.36
N ILE A 7 -11.01 -3.71 2.41
CA ILE A 7 -10.12 -2.55 2.30
C ILE A 7 -10.29 -1.62 3.51
N ALA A 8 -11.53 -1.30 3.88
CA ALA A 8 -11.82 -0.46 5.04
C ALA A 8 -11.30 -1.10 6.34
N ALA A 9 -11.52 -2.40 6.54
CA ALA A 9 -11.00 -3.13 7.69
C ALA A 9 -9.45 -3.12 7.73
N GLU A 10 -8.80 -3.24 6.58
CA GLU A 10 -7.34 -3.16 6.51
C GLU A 10 -6.79 -1.77 6.81
N ARG A 11 -7.44 -0.70 6.31
CA ARG A 11 -7.05 0.67 6.65
C ARG A 11 -7.16 0.90 8.16
N GLN A 12 -8.24 0.43 8.78
CA GLN A 12 -8.39 0.51 10.23
C GLN A 12 -7.31 -0.29 10.97
N ARG A 13 -6.92 -1.46 10.47
CA ARG A 13 -5.80 -2.24 11.03
C ARG A 13 -4.48 -1.47 10.96
N GLN A 14 -4.16 -0.88 9.81
CA GLN A 14 -2.94 -0.08 9.63
C GLN A 14 -2.87 1.08 10.62
N ILE A 15 -3.99 1.77 10.85
CA ILE A 15 -4.07 2.84 11.85
C ILE A 15 -3.87 2.27 13.28
N ASN A 16 -4.62 1.23 13.65
CA ASN A 16 -4.69 0.75 15.03
C ASN A 16 -3.47 -0.06 15.46
N GLU A 17 -2.92 -0.88 14.57
CA GLU A 17 -1.84 -1.83 14.89
C GLU A 17 -0.47 -1.31 14.47
N GLU A 18 -0.38 -0.61 13.33
CA GLU A 18 0.90 -0.14 12.78
C GLU A 18 1.16 1.35 13.06
N GLY A 19 0.14 2.08 13.56
CA GLY A 19 0.25 3.51 13.86
C GLY A 19 0.29 4.41 12.63
N TRP A 20 -0.16 3.93 11.46
CA TRP A 20 -0.19 4.72 10.22
C TRP A 20 -1.39 5.66 10.20
N THR A 21 -1.38 6.66 11.11
CA THR A 21 -2.42 7.68 11.24
C THR A 21 -2.42 8.65 10.06
N PRO A 22 -3.46 9.47 9.87
CA PRO A 22 -3.45 10.54 8.87
C PRO A 22 -2.22 11.46 8.99
N GLU A 23 -1.81 11.80 10.21
CA GLU A 23 -0.64 12.64 10.46
C GLU A 23 0.67 11.95 10.04
N HIS A 24 0.77 10.63 10.23
CA HIS A 24 1.88 9.85 9.68
C HIS A 24 1.86 9.85 8.14
N ASP A 25 0.67 9.70 7.55
CA ASP A 25 0.53 9.70 6.09
C ASP A 25 0.94 11.05 5.48
N ASP A 26 0.70 12.16 6.17
CA ASP A 26 1.10 13.51 5.75
C ASP A 26 2.63 13.68 5.62
N GLU A 27 3.42 12.88 6.34
CA GLU A 27 4.88 12.87 6.21
C GLU A 27 5.34 12.34 4.84
N HIS A 28 4.50 11.57 4.13
CA HIS A 28 4.80 10.91 2.87
C HIS A 28 4.52 11.76 1.62
N THR A 29 5.16 12.92 1.52
CA THR A 29 4.90 13.94 0.49
C THR A 29 5.39 13.60 -0.94
N LYS A 30 6.18 12.53 -1.13
CA LYS A 30 6.80 12.19 -2.42
C LYS A 30 6.04 11.12 -3.23
N GLY A 31 4.75 10.96 -2.92
CA GLY A 31 3.88 9.94 -3.52
C GLY A 31 4.25 8.51 -3.11
N GLU A 32 4.85 8.35 -1.94
CA GLU A 32 5.35 7.06 -1.45
C GLU A 32 4.19 6.09 -1.18
N ILE A 33 3.10 6.56 -0.57
CA ILE A 33 1.91 5.75 -0.30
C ILE A 33 1.32 5.19 -1.62
N ALA A 34 1.18 6.04 -2.65
CA ALA A 34 0.70 5.62 -3.98
C ALA A 34 1.63 4.59 -4.64
N LYS A 35 2.95 4.78 -4.56
CA LYS A 35 3.95 3.84 -5.11
C LYS A 35 3.89 2.49 -4.39
N ALA A 36 3.76 2.50 -3.06
CA ALA A 36 3.62 1.29 -2.26
C ALA A 36 2.32 0.54 -2.62
N ALA A 37 1.21 1.26 -2.80
CA ALA A 37 -0.05 0.67 -3.25
C ALA A 37 0.09 0.00 -4.61
N ALA A 38 0.71 0.67 -5.58
CA ALA A 38 0.96 0.13 -6.91
C ALA A 38 1.83 -1.14 -6.85
N CYS A 39 2.82 -1.19 -5.95
CA CYS A 39 3.65 -2.38 -5.76
C CYS A 39 2.82 -3.58 -5.29
N TYR A 40 1.94 -3.39 -4.30
CA TYR A 40 1.04 -4.46 -3.85
C TYR A 40 0.02 -4.86 -4.93
N ALA A 41 -0.53 -3.90 -5.67
CA ALA A 41 -1.45 -4.19 -6.77
C ALA A 41 -0.77 -5.02 -7.88
N TRP A 42 0.46 -4.66 -8.27
CA TRP A 42 1.23 -5.45 -9.23
C TRP A 42 1.57 -6.83 -8.68
N ALA A 43 2.04 -6.91 -7.42
CA ALA A 43 2.32 -8.19 -6.78
C ALA A 43 1.10 -9.12 -6.87
N SER A 44 -0.13 -8.60 -6.70
CA SER A 44 -1.39 -9.34 -6.87
C SER A 44 -1.54 -10.02 -8.24
N ALA A 45 -1.06 -9.39 -9.32
CA ALA A 45 -1.19 -9.88 -10.69
C ALA A 45 -0.19 -11.00 -11.04
N THR A 46 0.89 -11.15 -10.26
CA THR A 46 1.86 -12.23 -10.46
C THR A 46 1.23 -13.61 -10.18
N SER A 47 1.63 -14.64 -10.94
CA SER A 47 1.10 -16.01 -10.74
C SER A 47 1.57 -16.61 -9.42
N THR A 48 0.82 -17.56 -8.87
CA THR A 48 1.19 -18.31 -7.65
C THR A 48 2.53 -19.02 -7.80
N THR A 49 2.77 -19.65 -8.95
CA THR A 49 4.07 -20.27 -9.27
C THR A 49 5.21 -19.25 -9.30
N PHE A 50 4.95 -18.02 -9.76
CA PHE A 50 5.93 -16.93 -9.78
C PHE A 50 6.20 -16.33 -8.39
N ARG A 51 5.28 -16.47 -7.44
CA ARG A 51 5.46 -16.04 -6.04
C ARG A 51 6.31 -17.03 -5.24
N GLU A 52 6.17 -18.32 -5.52
CA GLU A 52 6.85 -19.41 -4.80
C GLU A 52 8.35 -19.52 -5.13
N ILE A 53 8.75 -19.21 -6.37
CA ILE A 53 10.15 -19.28 -6.83
C ILE A 53 11.03 -18.11 -6.36
N GLY A 54 10.47 -17.09 -5.70
CA GLY A 54 11.19 -16.09 -4.90
C GLY A 54 12.23 -15.18 -5.60
N GLU A 55 12.60 -15.44 -6.86
CA GLU A 55 13.87 -14.96 -7.42
C GLU A 55 13.80 -14.36 -8.85
N TRP A 56 12.65 -13.99 -9.38
CA TRP A 56 12.58 -13.40 -10.74
C TRP A 56 12.10 -11.94 -10.81
N TRP A 57 12.42 -11.31 -11.96
CA TRP A 57 12.36 -9.88 -12.33
C TRP A 57 11.31 -9.03 -11.61
N ASP A 58 10.05 -9.47 -11.54
CA ASP A 58 8.98 -8.72 -10.87
C ASP A 58 9.25 -8.52 -9.37
N GLY A 59 9.77 -9.52 -8.65
CA GLY A 59 10.16 -9.39 -7.25
C GLY A 59 11.37 -8.45 -7.04
N VAL A 60 12.29 -8.39 -8.02
CA VAL A 60 13.48 -7.51 -7.97
C VAL A 60 13.13 -6.08 -8.36
N VAL A 61 12.27 -5.89 -9.37
CA VAL A 61 11.79 -4.60 -9.84
C VAL A 61 10.83 -4.00 -8.82
N LEU A 62 9.86 -4.76 -8.32
CA LEU A 62 8.95 -4.28 -7.26
C LEU A 62 9.73 -3.92 -5.99
N ARG A 63 10.80 -4.66 -5.65
CA ARG A 63 11.72 -4.26 -4.58
C ARG A 63 12.45 -2.94 -4.83
N ARG A 64 12.71 -2.57 -6.08
CA ARG A 64 13.34 -1.31 -6.45
C ARG A 64 12.33 -0.16 -6.53
N LEU A 65 11.09 -0.47 -6.89
CA LEU A 65 9.99 0.50 -6.96
C LEU A 65 9.34 0.76 -5.59
N TRP A 66 9.47 -0.21 -4.67
CA TRP A 66 9.01 -0.06 -3.29
C TRP A 66 9.70 1.12 -2.62
N PRO A 67 8.94 2.08 -2.07
CA PRO A 67 9.48 3.37 -1.63
C PRO A 67 10.08 3.35 -0.23
N TRP A 68 9.83 2.31 0.57
CA TRP A 68 10.24 2.24 1.97
C TRP A 68 11.28 1.15 2.24
N ASP A 69 11.66 0.98 3.50
CA ASP A 69 12.55 -0.11 3.88
C ASP A 69 11.98 -1.48 3.46
N ARG A 70 12.89 -2.36 3.04
CA ARG A 70 12.55 -3.69 2.50
C ARG A 70 11.89 -4.59 3.55
N THR A 71 12.12 -4.34 4.83
CA THR A 71 11.49 -5.09 5.94
C THR A 71 9.98 -4.87 6.00
N TRP A 72 9.46 -3.77 5.44
CA TRP A 72 8.04 -3.47 5.34
C TRP A 72 7.37 -4.10 4.12
N TRP A 73 8.15 -4.62 3.16
CA TRP A 73 7.63 -5.33 2.01
C TRP A 73 7.23 -6.76 2.40
N LYS A 74 5.91 -6.98 2.57
CA LYS A 74 5.36 -8.27 3.04
C LYS A 74 4.21 -8.72 2.12
N PRO A 75 4.47 -9.08 0.85
CA PRO A 75 3.45 -9.65 -0.02
C PRO A 75 3.02 -11.03 0.51
N THR A 76 1.74 -11.35 0.39
CA THR A 76 1.20 -12.64 0.87
C THR A 76 0.46 -13.36 -0.26
N ASP A 77 -0.86 -13.20 -0.34
CA ASP A 77 -1.71 -13.80 -1.37
C ASP A 77 -2.38 -12.70 -2.21
N ARG A 78 -2.85 -13.06 -3.40
CA ARG A 78 -3.41 -12.09 -4.37
C ARG A 78 -4.50 -11.21 -3.75
N ARG A 79 -5.42 -11.81 -2.99
CA ARG A 79 -6.53 -11.08 -2.38
C ARG A 79 -5.99 -10.16 -1.30
N ARG A 80 -5.09 -10.64 -0.44
CA ARG A 80 -4.51 -9.85 0.65
C ARG A 80 -3.68 -8.68 0.14
N ASP A 81 -2.93 -8.87 -0.94
CA ASP A 81 -2.14 -7.80 -1.57
C ASP A 81 -3.05 -6.72 -2.16
N LEU A 82 -4.15 -7.09 -2.84
CA LEU A 82 -5.15 -6.12 -3.30
C LEU A 82 -5.80 -5.35 -2.15
N VAL A 83 -6.06 -6.02 -1.03
CA VAL A 83 -6.62 -5.38 0.17
C VAL A 83 -5.63 -4.35 0.74
N LYS A 84 -4.34 -4.70 0.84
CA LYS A 84 -3.28 -3.76 1.26
C LYS A 84 -3.14 -2.59 0.29
N ALA A 85 -3.17 -2.87 -1.02
CA ALA A 85 -3.11 -1.85 -2.06
C ALA A 85 -4.29 -0.87 -1.96
N GLY A 86 -5.52 -1.39 -1.81
CA GLY A 86 -6.71 -0.57 -1.64
C GLY A 86 -6.68 0.28 -0.37
N ALA A 87 -6.18 -0.27 0.75
CA ALA A 87 -6.04 0.48 1.99
C ALA A 87 -5.04 1.64 1.86
N LEU A 88 -3.90 1.41 1.19
CA LEU A 88 -2.93 2.46 0.90
C LEU A 88 -3.47 3.50 -0.10
N ILE A 89 -4.28 3.10 -1.07
CA ILE A 89 -4.97 4.06 -1.97
C ILE A 89 -5.93 4.94 -1.17
N ALA A 90 -6.69 4.38 -0.24
CA ALA A 90 -7.58 5.16 0.62
C ALA A 90 -6.78 6.19 1.45
N ALA A 91 -5.66 5.77 2.05
CA ALA A 91 -4.77 6.66 2.79
C ALA A 91 -4.26 7.84 1.94
N GLU A 92 -3.79 7.58 0.71
CA GLU A 92 -3.31 8.66 -0.17
C GLU A 92 -4.43 9.60 -0.63
N ILE A 93 -5.65 9.08 -0.86
CA ILE A 93 -6.82 9.90 -1.19
C ILE A 93 -7.16 10.83 -0.02
N ASP A 94 -7.19 10.31 1.20
CA ASP A 94 -7.47 11.09 2.40
C ASP A 94 -6.41 12.19 2.61
N ARG A 95 -5.12 11.84 2.46
CA ARG A 95 -3.98 12.78 2.50
C ARG A 95 -4.12 13.89 1.45
N ALA A 96 -4.45 13.53 0.20
CA ALA A 96 -4.63 14.51 -0.87
C ALA A 96 -5.84 15.43 -0.63
N ALA A 97 -6.93 14.89 -0.06
CA ALA A 97 -8.10 15.67 0.32
C ALA A 97 -7.81 16.62 1.48
N ALA A 98 -7.01 16.20 2.46
CA ALA A 98 -6.56 17.05 3.56
C ALA A 98 -5.76 18.26 3.04
N LEU A 99 -4.78 18.03 2.16
CA LEU A 99 -3.99 19.10 1.53
C LEU A 99 -4.83 20.07 0.70
N ALA A 100 -5.86 19.58 -0.01
CA ALA A 100 -6.74 20.46 -0.79
C ALA A 100 -7.62 21.36 0.09
N ASN A 101 -7.83 20.98 1.35
CA ASN A 101 -8.62 21.73 2.32
C ASN A 101 -7.77 22.64 3.23
N GLU A 102 -6.44 22.60 3.14
CA GLU A 102 -5.59 23.60 3.79
C GLU A 102 -5.63 24.91 2.98
N PRO A 103 -6.21 26.00 3.51
CA PRO A 103 -6.15 27.29 2.83
C PRO A 103 -4.69 27.75 2.82
N ASN A 104 -4.14 28.00 1.63
CA ASN A 104 -2.80 28.57 1.40
C ASN A 104 -2.48 29.63 2.46
N ASN A 105 -1.55 29.31 3.36
CA ASN A 105 -1.01 30.24 4.35
C ASN A 105 0.05 31.14 3.71
#